data_AF-A0A925MQR0-F1
#
_entry.id   AF-A0A925MQR0-F1
#
_cell.length_a   1.000
_cell.length_b   1.000
_cell.length_c   1.000
_cell.angle_alpha   90.00
_cell.angle_beta   90.00
_cell.angle_gamma   90.00
#
_symmetry.space_group_name_H-M   'P 1'
#
loop_
_entity.id
_entity.type
_entity.pdbx_description
1 polymer ?
#
loop_
_entity_poly.entity_id
_entity_poly.type
_entity_poly.pdbx_seq_one_letter_code
_entity_poly.pdbx_strand_id
1 'polypeptide(L)'
;MTSHKILTILLIILAIFLGASVFLQNKKVDEGVVPPVVTEEQVVSTTTIATTTVQTATTTPATGSYSKEVSLTTENYFEIPDGSILSIKRINDSRCAANVNCVWAGNVIAVFNAKIGTVIDSFELKFGPGTEATKHTYHGYTVSIVGVSPDKGPTSQIIGQKDYKITVKVTK
;
A
#
# COMPACT_ATOMS: atom_id res chain seq x y z
N MET A 1 42.27 -16.33 -36.33
CA MET A 1 41.04 -16.48 -35.49
C MET A 1 40.87 -15.41 -34.40
N THR A 2 41.66 -14.32 -34.39
CA THR A 2 41.64 -13.29 -33.32
C THR A 2 41.04 -11.95 -33.75
N SER A 3 41.01 -11.64 -35.06
CA SER A 3 40.54 -10.35 -35.57
C SER A 3 39.03 -10.12 -35.38
N HIS A 4 38.20 -11.16 -35.52
CA HIS A 4 36.75 -11.04 -35.36
C HIS A 4 36.33 -10.70 -33.93
N LYS A 5 37.00 -11.28 -32.92
CA LYS A 5 36.68 -11.03 -31.51
C LYS A 5 36.99 -9.61 -31.06
N ILE A 6 38.04 -9.00 -31.63
CA ILE A 6 38.43 -7.61 -31.32
C ILE A 6 37.39 -6.62 -31.88
N LEU A 7 36.87 -6.87 -33.08
CA LEU A 7 35.84 -6.02 -33.69
C LEU A 7 34.52 -6.06 -32.90
N THR A 8 34.13 -7.23 -32.38
CA THR A 8 32.89 -7.35 -31.59
C THR A 8 32.98 -6.60 -30.26
N ILE A 9 34.14 -6.64 -29.60
CA ILE A 9 34.36 -5.93 -28.32
C ILE A 9 34.31 -4.41 -28.54
N LEU A 10 34.90 -3.91 -29.63
CA LEU A 10 34.86 -2.47 -29.96
C LEU A 10 33.43 -1.97 -30.23
N LEU A 11 32.59 -2.76 -30.91
CA LEU A 11 31.20 -2.40 -31.18
C LEU A 11 30.34 -2.32 -29.90
N ILE A 12 30.58 -3.23 -28.94
CA ILE A 12 29.86 -3.22 -27.65
C ILE A 12 30.25 -1.98 -26.82
N ILE A 13 31.54 -1.63 -26.77
CA ILE A 13 32.01 -0.45 -26.04
C ILE A 13 31.43 0.83 -26.65
N LEU A 14 31.38 0.92 -27.99
CA LEU A 14 30.80 2.07 -28.68
C LEU A 14 29.29 2.22 -28.39
N ALA A 15 28.55 1.11 -28.34
CA ALA A 15 27.12 1.12 -28.02
C ALA A 15 26.84 1.59 -26.58
N ILE A 16 27.68 1.21 -25.60
CA ILE A 16 27.56 1.65 -24.20
C ILE A 16 27.84 3.16 -24.09
N PHE A 17 28.86 3.68 -24.79
CA PHE A 17 29.19 5.10 -24.78
C PHE A 17 28.07 5.97 -25.40
N LEU A 18 27.44 5.52 -26.48
CA LEU A 18 26.34 6.24 -27.11
C LEU A 18 25.05 6.22 -26.25
N GLY A 19 24.80 5.15 -25.50
CA GLY A 19 23.65 5.07 -24.58
C GLY A 19 23.76 5.99 -23.37
N ALA A 20 24.97 6.21 -22.84
CA ALA A 20 25.19 7.04 -21.65
C ALA A 20 24.95 8.55 -21.91
N SER A 21 25.10 9.03 -23.15
CA SER A 21 24.90 10.46 -23.47
C SER A 21 23.44 10.92 -23.43
N VAL A 22 22.47 10.00 -23.52
CA VAL A 22 21.03 10.35 -23.54
C VAL A 22 20.48 10.60 -22.12
N PHE A 23 21.16 10.12 -21.07
CA PHE A 23 20.61 10.18 -19.71
C PHE A 23 20.88 11.50 -18.96
N LEU A 24 21.66 12.43 -19.53
CA LEU A 24 22.07 13.66 -18.83
C LEU A 24 21.27 14.93 -19.19
N GLN A 25 20.25 14.86 -20.04
CA GLN A 25 19.51 16.07 -20.44
C GLN A 25 18.27 16.42 -19.60
N ASN A 26 17.95 15.68 -18.53
CA ASN A 26 16.70 15.92 -17.78
C ASN A 26 16.91 16.30 -16.31
N LYS A 27 17.89 17.16 -16.02
CA LYS A 27 18.00 17.83 -14.72
C LYS A 27 17.56 19.29 -14.86
N LYS A 28 16.24 19.52 -14.92
CA LYS A 28 15.71 20.86 -14.66
C LYS A 28 15.91 21.16 -13.18
N VAL A 29 16.65 22.23 -12.94
CA VAL A 29 16.80 22.88 -11.64
C VAL A 29 15.51 23.68 -11.44
N ASP A 30 14.68 23.26 -10.50
CA ASP A 30 13.57 24.09 -10.02
C ASP A 30 14.18 25.21 -9.16
N GLU A 31 14.23 26.40 -9.75
CA GLU A 31 14.58 27.64 -9.07
C GLU A 31 13.42 28.08 -8.17
N GLY A 32 13.71 28.14 -6.87
CA GLY A 32 13.29 29.21 -5.96
C GLY A 32 11.83 29.66 -6.01
N VAL A 33 10.95 28.94 -5.31
CA VAL A 33 9.77 29.55 -4.71
C VAL A 33 10.08 29.79 -3.23
N VAL A 34 10.33 31.05 -2.89
CA VAL A 34 10.44 31.53 -1.51
C VAL A 34 9.03 31.49 -0.90
N PRO A 35 8.77 30.67 0.13
CA PRO A 35 7.48 30.71 0.81
C PRO A 35 7.35 32.02 1.61
N PRO A 36 6.15 32.62 1.67
CA PRO A 36 5.90 33.74 2.56
C PRO A 36 6.10 33.32 4.02
N VAL A 37 6.85 34.14 4.75
CA VAL A 37 6.99 34.13 6.21
C VAL A 37 5.58 34.23 6.80
N VAL A 38 5.10 33.12 7.38
CA VAL A 38 3.89 33.11 8.21
C VAL A 38 4.36 33.20 9.66
N THR A 39 4.02 34.34 10.26
CA THR A 39 4.19 34.68 11.67
C THR A 39 3.61 33.58 12.56
N GLU A 40 4.43 33.05 13.46
CA GLU A 40 4.02 32.18 14.55
C GLU A 40 3.09 32.93 15.52
N GLU A 41 1.87 32.44 15.68
CA GLU A 41 1.09 32.66 16.90
C GLU A 41 1.00 31.32 17.64
N GLN A 42 1.82 31.24 18.69
CA GLN A 42 1.96 30.11 19.58
C GLN A 42 0.71 29.95 20.43
N VAL A 43 -0.13 28.96 20.12
CA VAL A 43 -1.17 28.47 21.06
C VAL A 43 -0.77 27.07 21.52
N VAL A 44 -0.06 27.05 22.65
CA VAL A 44 0.23 25.87 23.46
C VAL A 44 -1.09 25.21 23.86
N SER A 45 -1.40 24.07 23.24
CA SER A 45 -2.45 23.16 23.69
C SER A 45 -1.80 21.86 24.16
N THR A 46 -1.51 21.81 25.45
CA THR A 46 -1.05 20.61 26.15
C THR A 46 -2.18 19.58 26.15
N THR A 47 -2.19 18.68 25.17
CA THR A 47 -3.09 17.53 25.16
C THR A 47 -2.39 16.34 25.79
N THR A 48 -2.78 16.03 27.02
CA THR A 48 -2.42 14.82 27.75
C THR A 48 -2.83 13.59 26.96
N ILE A 49 -1.87 12.92 26.33
CA ILE A 49 -2.09 11.63 25.66
C ILE A 49 -2.16 10.57 26.75
N ALA A 50 -3.37 10.05 26.99
CA ALA A 50 -3.56 8.88 27.82
C ALA A 50 -2.95 7.66 27.09
N THR A 51 -1.82 7.16 27.62
CA THR A 51 -1.22 5.88 27.25
C THR A 51 -2.24 4.78 27.54
N THR A 52 -3.00 4.39 26.52
CA THR A 52 -3.83 3.19 26.56
C THR A 52 -2.89 2.01 26.33
N THR A 53 -2.51 1.35 27.40
CA THR A 53 -1.83 0.06 27.40
C THR A 53 -2.73 -0.93 26.65
N VAL A 54 -2.39 -1.24 25.39
CA VAL A 54 -3.04 -2.32 24.64
C VAL A 54 -2.71 -3.62 25.38
N GLN A 55 -3.70 -4.12 26.11
CA GLN A 55 -3.60 -5.35 26.87
C GLN A 55 -3.63 -6.52 25.87
N THR A 56 -2.44 -7.00 25.51
CA THR A 56 -2.25 -8.25 24.76
C THR A 56 -2.74 -9.40 25.63
N ALA A 57 -3.99 -9.80 25.44
CA ALA A 57 -4.51 -11.04 25.99
C ALA A 57 -3.90 -12.20 25.18
N THR A 58 -2.81 -12.76 25.69
CA THR A 58 -2.27 -14.05 25.23
C THR A 58 -3.29 -15.13 25.56
N THR A 59 -4.23 -15.34 24.64
CA THR A 59 -5.18 -16.45 24.67
C THR A 59 -4.63 -17.52 23.76
N THR A 60 -4.11 -18.58 24.35
CA THR A 60 -3.76 -19.83 23.66
C THR A 60 -5.03 -20.32 22.93
N PRO A 61 -5.06 -20.38 21.59
CA PRO A 61 -6.22 -20.89 20.89
C PRO A 61 -6.29 -22.40 21.14
N ALA A 62 -7.32 -22.83 21.88
CA ALA A 62 -7.83 -24.18 21.76
C ALA A 62 -8.08 -24.45 20.27
N THR A 63 -7.76 -25.65 19.79
CA THR A 63 -8.03 -26.15 18.43
C THR A 63 -9.46 -25.78 18.00
N GLY A 64 -9.60 -24.63 17.35
CA GLY A 64 -10.86 -23.90 17.25
C GLY A 64 -10.70 -22.83 16.18
N SER A 65 -11.76 -22.64 15.40
CA SER A 65 -11.77 -21.72 14.26
C SER A 65 -11.38 -20.32 14.70
N TYR A 66 -10.43 -19.71 13.99
CA TYR A 66 -10.04 -18.33 14.22
C TYR A 66 -10.80 -17.45 13.23
N SER A 67 -11.40 -16.35 13.71
CA SER A 67 -12.04 -15.36 12.85
C SER A 67 -11.93 -13.98 13.49
N LYS A 68 -11.23 -13.05 12.85
CA LYS A 68 -11.07 -11.68 13.32
C LYS A 68 -11.25 -10.69 12.19
N GLU A 69 -12.01 -9.63 12.45
CA GLU A 69 -12.05 -8.44 11.60
C GLU A 69 -11.15 -7.37 12.19
N VAL A 70 -10.34 -6.75 11.33
CA VAL A 70 -9.41 -5.68 11.69
C VAL A 70 -9.45 -4.61 10.60
N SER A 71 -9.34 -3.36 11.02
CA SER A 71 -9.25 -2.24 10.08
C SER A 71 -7.82 -1.73 10.00
N LEU A 72 -7.32 -1.65 8.78
CA LEU A 72 -5.94 -1.28 8.47
C LEU A 72 -5.90 -0.02 7.60
N THR A 73 -4.84 0.76 7.79
CA THR A 73 -4.42 1.87 6.92
C THR A 73 -3.04 1.52 6.35
N THR A 74 -2.46 2.38 5.52
CA THR A 74 -1.08 2.20 5.04
C THR A 74 -0.02 2.44 6.12
N GLU A 75 -0.42 2.91 7.31
CA GLU A 75 0.50 3.32 8.39
C GLU A 75 0.52 2.32 9.56
N ASN A 76 -0.37 1.33 9.55
CA ASN A 76 -0.45 0.33 10.60
C ASN A 76 -0.37 -1.10 10.05
N TYR A 77 -0.35 -2.05 10.98
CA TYR A 77 -0.30 -3.47 10.67
C TYR A 77 -1.15 -4.26 11.68
N PHE A 78 -1.44 -5.50 11.33
CA PHE A 78 -2.08 -6.47 12.20
C PHE A 78 -1.15 -7.66 12.43
N GLU A 79 -0.99 -8.04 13.69
CA GLU A 79 -0.27 -9.26 14.07
C GLU A 79 -1.26 -10.42 14.19
N ILE A 80 -1.03 -11.46 13.39
CA ILE A 80 -1.79 -12.70 13.38
C ILE A 80 -1.28 -13.59 14.53
N PRO A 81 -2.10 -14.48 15.13
CA PRO A 81 -1.69 -15.26 16.31
C PRO A 81 -0.46 -16.16 16.13
N ASP A 82 -0.05 -16.44 14.90
CA ASP A 82 1.17 -17.19 14.58
C ASP A 82 2.43 -16.31 14.53
N GLY A 83 2.31 -15.02 14.85
CA GLY A 83 3.38 -14.02 14.77
C GLY A 83 3.57 -13.43 13.38
N SER A 84 2.73 -13.79 12.39
CA SER A 84 2.76 -13.16 11.07
C SER A 84 2.24 -11.73 11.13
N ILE A 85 2.81 -10.84 10.34
CA ILE A 85 2.40 -9.43 10.25
C ILE A 85 1.71 -9.20 8.91
N LEU A 86 0.49 -8.66 8.93
CA LEU A 86 -0.25 -8.22 7.76
C LEU A 86 -0.28 -6.69 7.71
N SER A 87 0.14 -6.08 6.59
CA SER A 87 0.08 -4.63 6.38
C SER A 87 -0.35 -4.27 4.96
N ILE A 88 -0.81 -3.03 4.78
CA ILE A 88 -1.18 -2.50 3.46
C ILE A 88 0.00 -1.76 2.87
N LYS A 89 0.42 -2.17 1.67
CA LYS A 89 1.48 -1.51 0.91
C LYS A 89 0.97 -0.29 0.15
N ARG A 90 -0.17 -0.43 -0.52
CA ARG A 90 -0.81 0.64 -1.31
C ARG A 90 -2.25 0.27 -1.65
N ILE A 91 -3.05 1.28 -1.99
CA ILE A 91 -4.45 1.16 -2.36
C ILE A 91 -4.67 1.84 -3.71
N ASN A 92 -5.32 1.15 -4.63
CA ASN A 92 -5.77 1.71 -5.89
C ASN A 92 -7.30 1.74 -5.88
N ASP A 93 -7.88 2.94 -5.84
CA ASP A 93 -9.32 3.13 -5.76
C ASP A 93 -9.88 3.65 -7.09
N SER A 94 -10.49 2.74 -7.84
CA SER A 94 -11.21 3.02 -9.07
C SER A 94 -12.73 3.12 -8.85
N ARG A 95 -13.21 3.20 -7.61
CA ARG A 95 -14.63 3.42 -7.33
C ARG A 95 -15.07 4.76 -7.90
N CYS A 96 -16.28 4.76 -8.41
CA CYS A 96 -16.90 5.93 -8.99
C CYS A 96 -17.54 6.81 -7.94
N ALA A 97 -17.69 8.09 -8.26
CA ALA A 97 -18.48 9.01 -7.44
C ALA A 97 -19.91 8.48 -7.27
N ALA A 98 -20.55 8.79 -6.14
CA ALA A 98 -21.85 8.22 -5.79
C ALA A 98 -22.99 8.57 -6.78
N ASN A 99 -22.81 9.61 -7.60
CA ASN A 99 -23.80 10.15 -8.53
C ASN A 99 -23.48 9.91 -10.02
N VAL A 100 -22.50 9.06 -10.34
CA VAL A 100 -22.18 8.73 -11.74
C VAL A 100 -22.42 7.26 -12.03
N ASN A 101 -22.94 6.97 -13.22
CA ASN A 101 -23.07 5.60 -13.70
C ASN A 101 -21.77 5.17 -14.39
N CYS A 102 -21.05 4.23 -13.78
CA CYS A 102 -19.80 3.73 -14.33
C CYS A 102 -19.99 2.40 -15.06
N VAL A 103 -19.51 2.37 -16.30
CA VAL A 103 -19.61 1.17 -17.15
C VAL A 103 -18.50 0.16 -16.83
N TRP A 104 -17.30 0.63 -16.44
CA TRP A 104 -16.09 -0.22 -16.33
C TRP A 104 -15.28 -0.05 -15.04
N ALA A 105 -15.74 0.79 -14.10
CA ALA A 105 -15.00 1.17 -12.89
C ALA A 105 -15.88 0.95 -11.65
N GLY A 106 -15.26 0.63 -10.50
CA GLY A 106 -16.02 0.27 -9.30
C GLY A 106 -15.25 -0.46 -8.21
N ASN A 107 -13.99 -0.84 -8.44
CA ASN A 107 -13.25 -1.66 -7.49
C ASN A 107 -12.18 -0.86 -6.74
N VAL A 108 -11.99 -1.25 -5.49
CA VAL A 108 -10.80 -0.96 -4.70
C VAL A 108 -9.89 -2.17 -4.80
N ILE A 109 -8.63 -1.93 -5.14
CA ILE A 109 -7.58 -2.95 -5.16
C ILE A 109 -6.57 -2.54 -4.08
N ALA A 110 -6.49 -3.32 -3.01
CA ALA A 110 -5.48 -3.12 -1.97
C ALA A 110 -4.37 -4.15 -2.12
N VAL A 111 -3.13 -3.68 -2.12
CA VAL A 111 -1.93 -4.53 -2.14
C VAL A 111 -1.46 -4.71 -0.72
N PHE A 112 -1.42 -5.95 -0.26
CA PHE A 112 -1.00 -6.33 1.08
C PHE A 112 0.43 -6.87 1.05
N ASN A 113 1.10 -6.76 2.20
CA ASN A 113 2.28 -7.53 2.53
C ASN A 113 1.94 -8.41 3.73
N ALA A 114 2.20 -9.71 3.63
CA ALA A 114 2.22 -10.62 4.77
C ALA A 114 3.67 -11.04 5.03
N LYS A 115 4.11 -10.89 6.28
CA LYS A 115 5.48 -11.17 6.70
C LYS A 115 5.51 -12.23 7.77
N ILE A 116 6.37 -13.22 7.63
CA ILE A 116 6.69 -14.21 8.68
C ILE A 116 8.20 -14.33 8.80
N GLY A 117 8.74 -13.99 9.97
CA GLY A 117 10.19 -13.88 10.16
C GLY A 117 10.82 -12.91 9.15
N THR A 118 11.59 -13.44 8.19
CA THR A 118 12.26 -12.67 7.14
C THR A 118 11.57 -12.73 5.78
N VAL A 119 10.59 -13.60 5.60
CA VAL A 119 9.88 -13.79 4.33
C VAL A 119 8.75 -12.78 4.23
N ILE A 120 8.64 -12.11 3.08
CA ILE A 120 7.54 -11.20 2.76
C ILE A 120 6.84 -11.72 1.50
N ASP A 121 5.54 -11.98 1.62
CA ASP A 121 4.64 -12.28 0.51
C ASP A 121 3.78 -11.04 0.21
N SER A 122 3.53 -10.77 -1.06
CA SER A 122 2.77 -9.60 -1.50
C SER A 122 1.66 -10.01 -2.47
N PHE A 123 0.43 -9.65 -2.14
CA PHE A 123 -0.76 -10.06 -2.89
C PHE A 123 -1.79 -8.93 -2.98
N GLU A 124 -2.69 -9.04 -3.96
CA GLU A 124 -3.75 -8.07 -4.17
C GLU A 124 -5.12 -8.64 -3.80
N LEU A 125 -5.91 -7.86 -3.08
CA LEU A 125 -7.33 -8.16 -2.84
C LEU A 125 -8.20 -7.08 -3.48
N LYS A 126 -9.30 -7.51 -4.10
CA LYS A 126 -10.26 -6.62 -4.76
C LYS A 126 -11.56 -6.57 -3.96
N PHE A 127 -12.18 -5.39 -3.92
CA PHE A 127 -13.46 -5.14 -3.28
C PHE A 127 -14.28 -4.14 -4.11
N GLY A 128 -15.50 -4.49 -4.46
CA GLY A 128 -16.39 -3.61 -5.24
C GLY A 128 -17.67 -4.30 -5.69
N PRO A 129 -18.63 -3.53 -6.26
CA PRO A 129 -19.91 -4.05 -6.68
C PRO A 129 -19.77 -5.03 -7.84
N GLY A 130 -20.54 -6.11 -7.81
CA GLY A 130 -20.53 -7.14 -8.85
C GLY A 130 -19.27 -8.01 -8.88
N THR A 131 -18.36 -7.86 -7.91
CA THR A 131 -17.20 -8.74 -7.73
C THR A 131 -17.30 -9.44 -6.39
N GLU A 132 -17.09 -10.76 -6.38
CA GLU A 132 -16.82 -11.44 -5.11
C GLU A 132 -15.50 -10.92 -4.55
N ALA A 133 -15.48 -10.57 -3.26
CA ALA A 133 -14.28 -10.13 -2.59
C ALA A 133 -13.19 -11.19 -2.77
N THR A 134 -12.07 -10.79 -3.37
CA THR A 134 -10.96 -11.72 -3.60
C THR A 134 -10.45 -12.18 -2.24
N LYS A 135 -10.12 -13.47 -2.15
CA LYS A 135 -9.54 -14.07 -0.95
C LYS A 135 -8.11 -14.49 -1.26
N HIS A 136 -7.24 -14.40 -0.27
CA HIS A 136 -5.88 -14.92 -0.37
C HIS A 136 -5.56 -15.75 0.86
N THR A 137 -4.99 -16.94 0.64
CA THR A 137 -4.60 -17.85 1.72
C THR A 137 -3.11 -17.76 1.93
N TYR A 138 -2.71 -17.41 3.15
CA TYR A 138 -1.33 -17.26 3.59
C TYR A 138 -1.13 -18.00 4.91
N HIS A 139 -0.24 -18.99 4.95
CA HIS A 139 0.08 -19.78 6.15
C HIS A 139 -1.14 -20.40 6.86
N GLY A 140 -2.12 -20.87 6.07
CA GLY A 140 -3.35 -21.46 6.58
C GLY A 140 -4.40 -20.44 7.03
N TYR A 141 -4.10 -19.14 6.99
CA TYR A 141 -5.07 -18.08 7.19
C TYR A 141 -5.64 -17.61 5.86
N THR A 142 -6.94 -17.37 5.79
CA THR A 142 -7.60 -16.73 4.66
C THR A 142 -7.91 -15.28 4.99
N VAL A 143 -7.40 -14.37 4.16
CA VAL A 143 -7.59 -12.92 4.26
C VAL A 143 -8.56 -12.48 3.16
N SER A 144 -9.54 -11.67 3.51
CA SER A 144 -10.50 -11.06 2.58
C SER A 144 -10.88 -9.64 3.00
N ILE A 145 -11.10 -8.74 2.05
CA ILE A 145 -11.65 -7.41 2.36
C ILE A 145 -13.16 -7.54 2.61
N VAL A 146 -13.63 -6.96 3.72
CA VAL A 146 -15.05 -6.90 4.07
C VAL A 146 -15.61 -5.47 4.09
N GLY A 147 -14.73 -4.46 4.07
CA GLY A 147 -15.15 -3.06 3.98
C GLY A 147 -14.03 -2.13 3.56
N VAL A 148 -14.41 -0.99 2.96
CA VAL A 148 -13.49 0.09 2.58
C VAL A 148 -14.12 1.43 2.96
N SER A 149 -13.34 2.29 3.59
CA SER A 149 -13.73 3.64 3.98
C SER A 149 -12.61 4.63 3.61
N PRO A 150 -12.93 5.89 3.28
CA PRO A 150 -14.28 6.43 3.08
C PRO A 150 -14.93 5.88 1.81
N ASP A 151 -16.25 6.01 1.72
CA ASP A 151 -16.95 5.85 0.45
C ASP A 151 -16.66 7.03 -0.48
N LYS A 152 -16.77 6.82 -1.79
CA LYS A 152 -16.66 7.92 -2.75
C LYS A 152 -17.87 8.84 -2.57
N GLY A 153 -17.61 10.11 -2.24
CA GLY A 153 -18.63 11.15 -2.21
C GLY A 153 -19.20 11.48 -3.60
N PRO A 154 -20.10 12.47 -3.68
CA PRO A 154 -20.70 12.93 -4.95
C PRO A 154 -19.72 13.72 -5.84
N THR A 155 -18.52 14.01 -5.35
CA THR A 155 -17.45 14.67 -6.09
C THR A 155 -16.24 13.75 -6.21
N SER A 156 -15.45 13.93 -7.27
CA SER A 156 -14.15 13.24 -7.48
C SER A 156 -13.10 13.76 -6.50
N GLN A 157 -13.36 13.65 -5.19
CA GLN A 157 -12.38 13.98 -4.18
C GLN A 157 -11.20 13.01 -4.29
N ILE A 158 -10.00 13.58 -4.35
CA ILE A 158 -8.76 12.82 -4.24
C ILE A 158 -8.62 12.45 -2.75
N ILE A 159 -8.75 11.17 -2.45
CA ILE A 159 -8.51 10.61 -1.12
C ILE A 159 -7.05 10.15 -1.06
N GLY A 160 -6.29 10.64 -0.09
CA GLY A 160 -4.89 10.25 0.11
C GLY A 160 -4.77 8.80 0.59
N GLN A 161 -3.65 8.14 0.29
CA GLN A 161 -3.40 6.74 0.67
C GLN A 161 -3.62 6.46 2.15
N LYS A 162 -3.11 7.35 3.02
CA LYS A 162 -3.20 7.24 4.47
C LYS A 162 -4.62 7.42 5.04
N ASP A 163 -5.49 8.09 4.27
CA ASP A 163 -6.84 8.40 4.70
C ASP A 163 -7.82 7.25 4.41
N TYR A 164 -7.36 6.22 3.68
CA TYR A 164 -8.13 4.99 3.49
C TYR A 164 -8.02 4.07 4.71
N LYS A 165 -9.15 3.43 5.00
CA LYS A 165 -9.29 2.37 5.98
C LYS A 165 -9.91 1.15 5.32
N ILE A 166 -9.15 0.06 5.25
CA ILE A 166 -9.60 -1.23 4.71
C ILE A 166 -9.90 -2.15 5.88
N THR A 167 -11.14 -2.61 5.99
CA THR A 167 -11.53 -3.64 6.95
C THR A 167 -11.32 -5.00 6.30
N VAL A 168 -10.46 -5.82 6.89
CA VAL A 168 -10.18 -7.18 6.46
C VAL A 168 -10.67 -8.18 7.49
N LYS A 169 -11.14 -9.32 7.00
CA LYS A 169 -11.45 -10.49 7.80
C LYS A 169 -10.35 -11.53 7.60
N VAL A 170 -9.79 -12.00 8.71
CA VAL A 170 -8.76 -13.04 8.78
C VAL A 170 -9.38 -14.26 9.43
N THR A 171 -9.33 -15.40 8.75
CA THR A 171 -9.91 -16.68 9.23
C THR A 171 -8.90 -17.81 9.17
N LYS A 172 -8.99 -18.79 10.06
CA LYS A 172 -8.21 -20.04 10.04
C LYS A 172 -9.14 -21.23 10.19
#